data_AF-A0A527HSN9-F1
#
_entry.id   AF-A0A527HSN9-F1
#
_cell.length_a   1.000
_cell.length_b   1.000
_cell.length_c   1.000
_cell.angle_alpha   90.00
_cell.angle_beta   90.00
_cell.angle_gamma   90.00
#
_symmetry.space_group_name_H-M   'P 1'
#
loop_
_entity.id
_entity.type
_entity.pdbx_description
1 polymer ?
#
loop_
_entity_poly.entity_id
_entity_poly.type
_entity_poly.pdbx_seq_one_letter_code
_entity_poly.pdbx_strand_id
1 'polypeptide(L)'
;MPTIQASSASAPDFFNSLLDGFYWKPVQSGLDEETDSEVVARLSGLPPGRVLPEVYRLKMPLSPHRSAEIDGVAIEAAKLSLPALPGPLVIEGAGGLMVPLNRQTRFIDIFAQWRLPVILCARTALGTINHTLLSIEVLRARSIPIIGLAFIGEEVADTQRTIVEFSGVPQLPLLDPLTNETLREAMVAGFDLASIAGGE
;
A
#
# COMPACT_ATOMS: atom_id res chain seq x y z
N MET A 1 -7.09 -7.41 -2.00
CA MET A 1 -5.96 -6.81 -2.74
C MET A 1 -5.40 -5.74 -1.82
N PRO A 2 -4.23 -5.95 -1.20
CA PRO A 2 -3.60 -4.92 -0.37
C PRO A 2 -3.41 -3.64 -1.20
N THR A 3 -3.46 -2.49 -0.55
CA THR A 3 -3.25 -1.18 -1.19
C THR A 3 -2.16 -0.45 -0.43
N ILE A 4 -1.22 0.10 -1.18
CA ILE A 4 -0.07 0.80 -0.63
C ILE A 4 -0.22 2.28 -0.98
N GLN A 5 -0.05 3.16 -0.01
CA GLN A 5 0.13 4.60 -0.24
C GLN A 5 1.56 5.02 0.05
N ALA A 6 2.04 6.04 -0.63
CA ALA A 6 3.36 6.62 -0.38
C ALA A 6 3.24 8.11 -0.09
N SER A 7 4.02 8.62 0.87
CA SER A 7 4.19 10.05 1.14
C SER A 7 5.66 10.46 1.02
N SER A 8 5.92 11.70 0.62
CA SER A 8 7.27 12.24 0.44
C SER A 8 7.67 13.23 1.53
N ALA A 9 8.98 13.37 1.75
CA ALA A 9 9.61 14.62 2.20
C ALA A 9 10.31 15.23 0.98
N SER A 10 10.41 16.57 0.92
CA SER A 10 10.92 17.42 -0.18
C SER A 10 11.81 16.77 -1.27
N ALA A 11 11.48 17.11 -2.52
CA ALA A 11 11.88 16.46 -3.79
C ALA A 11 13.37 16.12 -4.09
N PRO A 12 14.43 16.78 -3.58
CA PRO A 12 15.79 16.49 -4.08
C PRO A 12 16.39 15.17 -3.56
N ASP A 13 16.05 14.73 -2.34
CA ASP A 13 16.68 13.57 -1.67
C ASP A 13 15.88 12.26 -1.79
N PHE A 14 14.78 12.27 -2.53
CA PHE A 14 13.93 11.10 -2.77
C PHE A 14 14.70 9.96 -3.48
N PHE A 15 15.65 10.32 -4.36
CA PHE A 15 16.40 9.40 -5.24
C PHE A 15 17.28 8.38 -4.50
N ASN A 16 17.78 8.71 -3.30
CA ASN A 16 18.58 7.78 -2.49
C ASN A 16 17.74 7.07 -1.40
N SER A 17 16.48 7.47 -1.19
CA SER A 17 15.80 7.27 0.10
C SER A 17 14.51 6.45 0.07
N LEU A 18 14.03 5.91 -1.06
CA LEU A 18 12.89 4.97 -0.97
C LEU A 18 13.24 3.70 -0.18
N LEU A 19 14.52 3.29 -0.22
CA LEU A 19 15.12 2.25 0.61
C LEU A 19 15.78 2.78 1.89
N ASP A 20 15.73 4.10 2.13
CA ASP A 20 16.05 4.74 3.41
C ASP A 20 14.81 5.46 4.00
N GLY A 21 13.64 4.96 3.60
CA GLY A 21 12.33 5.47 3.95
C GLY A 21 11.79 4.76 5.18
N PHE A 22 10.57 5.14 5.54
CA PHE A 22 9.82 4.48 6.59
C PHE A 22 8.77 3.57 5.98
N TYR A 23 8.46 2.50 6.69
CA TYR A 23 7.30 1.65 6.41
C TYR A 23 6.35 1.71 7.59
N TRP A 24 5.06 1.77 7.31
CA TRP A 24 4.04 1.73 8.36
C TRP A 24 2.84 0.92 7.92
N LYS A 25 2.50 -0.07 8.75
CA LYS A 25 1.23 -0.76 8.68
C LYS A 25 0.38 -0.35 9.89
N PRO A 26 -0.48 0.66 9.79
CA PRO A 26 -1.21 1.17 10.95
C PRO A 26 -2.09 0.13 11.65
N VAL A 27 -2.58 -0.87 10.92
CA VAL A 27 -3.52 -1.87 11.43
C VAL A 27 -3.10 -3.26 10.98
N GLN A 28 -2.77 -4.12 11.92
CA GLN A 28 -2.46 -5.53 11.70
C GLN A 28 -3.60 -6.40 12.26
N SER A 29 -4.06 -7.37 11.48
CA SER A 29 -5.00 -8.41 11.90
C SER A 29 -4.40 -9.78 11.61
N GLY A 30 -4.48 -10.70 12.57
CA GLY A 30 -3.72 -11.95 12.54
C GLY A 30 -2.34 -11.74 13.17
N LEU A 31 -2.14 -12.31 14.35
CA LEU A 31 -0.87 -12.24 15.11
C LEU A 31 -0.26 -13.62 15.39
N ASP A 32 -0.89 -14.69 14.88
CA ASP A 32 -0.44 -16.07 15.09
C ASP A 32 0.76 -16.44 14.19
N GLU A 33 1.00 -15.65 13.14
CA GLU A 33 2.13 -15.77 12.20
C GLU A 33 2.96 -14.48 12.21
N GLU A 34 4.09 -14.49 11.48
CA GLU A 34 4.91 -13.30 11.25
C GLU A 34 4.03 -12.17 10.68
N THR A 35 4.08 -10.98 11.30
CA THR A 35 3.29 -9.84 10.82
C THR A 35 3.91 -9.24 9.56
N ASP A 36 3.12 -8.51 8.77
CA ASP A 36 3.66 -7.88 7.56
C ASP A 36 4.76 -6.86 7.88
N SER A 37 4.69 -6.17 9.03
CA SER A 37 5.78 -5.32 9.53
C SER A 37 7.06 -6.11 9.80
N GLU A 38 6.95 -7.32 10.36
CA GLU A 38 8.08 -8.20 10.64
C GLU A 38 8.68 -8.77 9.34
N VAL A 39 7.83 -9.19 8.39
CA VAL A 39 8.24 -9.60 7.03
C VAL A 39 9.01 -8.47 6.34
N VAL A 40 8.47 -7.25 6.35
CA VAL A 40 9.12 -6.09 5.72
C VAL A 40 10.43 -5.76 6.42
N ALA A 41 10.49 -5.76 7.75
CA ALA A 41 11.74 -5.54 8.49
C ALA A 41 12.82 -6.55 8.09
N ARG A 42 12.44 -7.83 7.98
CA ARG A 42 13.35 -8.93 7.62
C ARG A 42 13.82 -8.86 6.16
N LEU A 43 12.92 -8.59 5.22
CA LEU A 43 13.23 -8.59 3.78
C LEU A 43 13.93 -7.31 3.32
N SER A 44 13.54 -6.15 3.87
CA SER A 44 14.08 -4.86 3.43
C SER A 44 15.50 -4.60 3.94
N GLY A 45 15.89 -5.20 5.07
CA GLY A 45 17.16 -4.89 5.73
C GLY A 45 17.25 -3.45 6.24
N LEU A 46 16.11 -2.77 6.40
CA LEU A 46 16.04 -1.41 6.92
C LEU A 46 16.59 -1.33 8.36
N PRO A 47 17.25 -0.22 8.74
CA PRO A 47 17.73 -0.05 10.12
C PRO A 47 16.57 0.01 11.12
N PRO A 48 16.82 -0.32 12.41
CA PRO A 48 15.82 -0.20 13.47
C PRO A 48 15.17 1.19 13.50
N GLY A 49 13.85 1.23 13.69
CA GLY A 49 13.07 2.48 13.72
C GLY A 49 12.55 2.96 12.36
N ARG A 50 12.90 2.29 11.25
CA ARG A 50 12.31 2.57 9.93
C ARG A 50 10.99 1.86 9.69
N VAL A 51 10.79 0.69 10.29
CA VAL A 51 9.48 0.04 10.37
C VAL A 51 8.77 0.57 11.62
N LEU A 52 7.72 1.36 11.40
CA LEU A 52 6.96 2.00 12.47
C LEU A 52 5.98 1.01 13.12
N PRO A 53 5.75 1.11 14.44
CA PRO A 53 4.84 0.22 15.13
C PRO A 53 3.40 0.38 14.62
N GLU A 54 2.65 -0.72 14.62
CA GLU A 54 1.23 -0.67 14.30
C GLU A 54 0.45 0.05 15.40
N VAL A 55 -0.56 0.83 15.03
CA VAL A 55 -1.46 1.49 15.99
C VAL A 55 -2.41 0.46 16.60
N TYR A 56 -2.85 -0.49 15.79
CA TYR A 56 -3.77 -1.55 16.18
C TYR A 56 -3.19 -2.91 15.79
N ARG A 57 -2.99 -3.77 16.78
CA ARG A 57 -2.61 -5.18 16.63
C ARG A 57 -3.77 -6.05 17.08
N LEU A 58 -4.40 -6.76 16.14
CA LEU A 58 -5.64 -7.49 16.34
C LEU A 58 -5.40 -8.98 16.12
N LYS A 59 -5.90 -9.83 17.01
CA LYS A 59 -5.48 -11.24 17.09
C LYS A 59 -5.93 -12.07 15.91
N MET A 60 -7.19 -11.95 15.52
CA MET A 60 -7.81 -12.83 14.54
C MET A 60 -7.46 -12.42 13.10
N PRO A 61 -7.15 -13.37 12.19
CA PRO A 61 -6.89 -13.08 10.78
C PRO A 61 -8.19 -12.81 10.00
N LEU A 62 -8.90 -11.76 10.40
CA LEU A 62 -10.17 -11.31 9.83
C LEU A 62 -10.04 -9.85 9.37
N SER A 63 -11.06 -9.33 8.69
CA SER A 63 -11.14 -7.90 8.41
C SER A 63 -11.02 -7.08 9.71
N PRO A 64 -10.33 -5.92 9.72
CA PRO A 64 -10.02 -5.21 10.96
C PRO A 64 -11.21 -4.92 11.86
N HIS A 65 -12.34 -4.46 11.31
CA HIS A 65 -13.53 -4.22 12.13
C HIS A 65 -13.97 -5.46 12.92
N ARG A 66 -13.87 -6.64 12.31
CA ARG A 66 -14.35 -7.89 12.89
C ARG A 66 -13.36 -8.43 13.93
N SER A 67 -12.06 -8.34 13.65
CA SER A 67 -11.06 -8.73 14.64
C SER A 67 -11.12 -7.81 15.86
N ALA A 68 -11.28 -6.50 15.64
CA ALA A 68 -11.40 -5.53 16.73
C ALA A 68 -12.65 -5.78 17.60
N GLU A 69 -13.80 -6.09 16.99
CA GLU A 69 -15.01 -6.48 17.74
C GLU A 69 -14.80 -7.71 18.61
N ILE A 70 -14.09 -8.72 18.11
CA ILE A 70 -13.77 -9.95 18.88
C ILE A 70 -12.80 -9.64 20.02
N ASP A 71 -11.82 -8.78 19.77
CA ASP A 71 -10.82 -8.37 20.76
C ASP A 71 -11.35 -7.34 21.77
N GLY A 72 -12.58 -6.84 21.61
CA GLY A 72 -13.14 -5.77 22.44
C GLY A 72 -12.46 -4.41 22.23
N VAL A 73 -11.84 -4.20 21.06
CA VAL A 73 -11.10 -3.00 20.69
C VAL A 73 -11.96 -2.11 19.79
N ALA A 74 -11.98 -0.80 20.07
CA ALA A 74 -12.56 0.19 19.17
C ALA A 74 -11.47 0.82 18.29
N ILE A 75 -11.56 0.64 16.97
CA ILE A 75 -10.66 1.31 16.03
C ILE A 75 -11.16 2.73 15.75
N GLU A 76 -10.36 3.71 16.14
CA GLU A 76 -10.60 5.14 15.96
C GLU A 76 -9.81 5.62 14.74
N ALA A 77 -10.52 5.97 13.66
CA ALA A 77 -9.91 6.47 12.42
C ALA A 77 -8.97 7.66 12.66
N ALA A 78 -9.30 8.52 13.62
CA ALA A 78 -8.49 9.69 13.98
C ALA A 78 -7.09 9.34 14.52
N LYS A 79 -6.88 8.12 15.04
CA LYS A 79 -5.55 7.65 15.49
C LYS A 79 -4.66 7.19 14.35
N LEU A 80 -5.17 7.13 13.12
CA LEU A 80 -4.40 6.81 11.92
C LEU A 80 -3.91 8.09 11.21
N SER A 81 -3.54 9.13 11.97
CA SER A 81 -2.91 10.32 11.38
C SER A 81 -1.50 10.03 10.89
N LEU A 82 -1.08 10.69 9.81
CA LEU A 82 0.25 10.53 9.26
C LEU A 82 1.32 10.91 10.31
N PRO A 83 2.31 10.04 10.57
CA PRO A 83 3.41 10.38 11.46
C PRO A 83 4.30 11.46 10.83
N ALA A 84 4.82 12.37 11.66
CA ALA A 84 5.82 13.34 11.22
C ALA A 84 7.20 12.65 11.16
N LEU A 85 7.76 12.54 9.96
CA LEU A 85 9.00 11.80 9.70
C LEU A 85 9.97 12.64 8.85
N PRO A 86 11.28 12.43 8.99
CA PRO A 86 12.30 13.15 8.23
C PRO A 86 12.50 12.61 6.80
N GLY A 87 11.66 11.70 6.31
CA GLY A 87 11.85 11.01 5.03
C GLY A 87 10.55 10.42 4.47
N PRO A 88 10.61 9.80 3.27
CA PRO A 88 9.45 9.22 2.64
C PRO A 88 8.87 8.06 3.45
N LEU A 89 7.56 7.85 3.35
CA LEU A 89 6.84 6.82 4.08
C LEU A 89 5.96 5.99 3.14
N VAL A 90 6.16 4.68 3.17
CA VAL A 90 5.30 3.68 2.55
C VAL A 90 4.29 3.20 3.60
N ILE A 91 3.01 3.27 3.27
CA ILE A 91 1.90 2.92 4.15
C ILE A 91 1.15 1.74 3.55
N GLU A 92 1.02 0.66 4.32
CA GLU A 92 0.26 -0.52 3.92
C GLU A 92 -1.11 -0.53 4.59
N GLY A 93 -2.18 -0.62 3.80
CA GLY A 93 -3.53 -0.88 4.31
C GLY A 93 -3.76 -2.35 4.67
N ALA A 94 -4.82 -2.64 5.43
CA ALA A 94 -5.20 -4.01 5.75
C ALA A 94 -6.35 -4.50 4.84
N GLY A 95 -6.02 -5.39 3.90
CA GLY A 95 -6.99 -5.91 2.93
C GLY A 95 -7.24 -4.95 1.76
N GLY A 96 -8.46 -4.94 1.23
CA GLY A 96 -8.84 -4.10 0.07
C GLY A 96 -9.34 -2.70 0.43
N LEU A 97 -9.42 -1.83 -0.58
CA LEU A 97 -9.93 -0.45 -0.49
C LEU A 97 -11.22 -0.31 0.33
N MET A 98 -12.20 -1.17 0.04
CA MET A 98 -13.53 -1.12 0.65
C MET A 98 -13.62 -1.91 1.96
N VAL A 99 -12.50 -2.44 2.47
CA VAL A 99 -12.50 -3.17 3.74
C VAL A 99 -12.86 -2.20 4.87
N PRO A 100 -13.85 -2.56 5.71
CA PRO A 100 -14.22 -1.76 6.87
C PRO A 100 -13.09 -1.75 7.90
N LEU A 101 -12.65 -0.54 8.24
CA LEU A 101 -11.82 -0.28 9.41
C LEU A 101 -12.67 -0.42 10.68
N ASN A 102 -13.87 0.18 10.66
CA ASN A 102 -14.91 0.02 11.66
C ASN A 102 -16.29 0.04 10.96
N ARG A 103 -17.39 0.16 11.72
CA ARG A 103 -18.76 0.15 11.17
C ARG A 103 -19.14 1.41 10.40
N GLN A 104 -18.31 2.46 10.44
CA GLN A 104 -18.58 3.76 9.85
C GLN A 104 -17.55 4.14 8.77
N THR A 105 -16.34 3.58 8.84
CA THR A 105 -15.17 4.00 8.05
C THR A 105 -14.56 2.79 7.34
N ARG A 106 -14.22 2.96 6.07
CA ARG A 106 -13.46 2.00 5.25
C ARG A 106 -12.04 2.52 5.02
N PHE A 107 -11.12 1.64 4.62
CA PHE A 107 -9.75 2.07 4.31
C PHE A 107 -9.69 3.17 3.25
N ILE A 108 -10.52 3.09 2.21
CA ILE A 108 -10.53 4.11 1.17
C ILE A 108 -10.92 5.51 1.69
N ASP A 109 -11.67 5.60 2.79
CA ASP A 109 -12.02 6.87 3.41
C ASP A 109 -10.80 7.48 4.11
N ILE A 110 -9.96 6.63 4.73
CA ILE A 110 -8.64 7.03 5.28
C ILE A 110 -7.70 7.46 4.16
N PHE A 111 -7.67 6.73 3.05
CA PHE A 111 -6.80 7.04 1.90
C PHE A 111 -7.16 8.37 1.26
N ALA A 112 -8.47 8.67 1.16
CA ALA A 112 -8.96 9.97 0.72
C ALA A 112 -8.62 11.09 1.70
N GLN A 113 -8.60 10.82 3.01
CA GLN A 113 -8.20 11.79 4.03
C GLN A 113 -6.71 12.16 3.92
N TRP A 114 -5.83 11.17 3.72
CA TRP A 114 -4.40 11.42 3.57
C TRP A 114 -4.04 12.10 2.25
N ARG A 115 -4.87 11.93 1.20
CA ARG A 115 -4.64 12.49 -0.16
C ARG A 115 -3.29 12.09 -0.75
N LEU A 116 -2.82 10.89 -0.42
CA LEU A 116 -1.57 10.35 -0.90
C LEU A 116 -1.78 9.49 -2.16
N PRO A 117 -0.80 9.43 -3.07
CA PRO A 117 -0.85 8.54 -4.21
C PRO A 117 -0.85 7.06 -3.79
N VAL A 118 -1.53 6.24 -4.59
CA VAL A 118 -1.73 4.81 -4.38
C VAL A 118 -0.97 3.99 -5.42
N ILE A 119 -0.31 2.93 -4.94
CA ILE A 119 0.08 1.76 -5.72
C ILE A 119 -0.97 0.68 -5.46
N LEU A 120 -1.68 0.27 -6.52
CA LEU A 120 -2.73 -0.74 -6.40
C LEU A 120 -2.15 -2.13 -6.69
N CYS A 121 -2.17 -3.02 -5.68
CA CYS A 121 -1.67 -4.38 -5.83
C CYS A 121 -2.77 -5.32 -6.36
N ALA A 122 -2.59 -5.86 -7.55
CA ALA A 122 -3.53 -6.77 -8.20
C ALA A 122 -2.97 -8.19 -8.30
N ARG A 123 -3.81 -9.21 -8.09
CA ARG A 123 -3.42 -10.62 -8.29
C ARG A 123 -3.41 -10.96 -9.77
N THR A 124 -2.71 -11.99 -10.22
CA THR A 124 -2.80 -12.46 -11.63
C THR A 124 -3.82 -13.58 -11.87
N ALA A 125 -4.74 -13.83 -10.92
CA ALA A 125 -5.77 -14.86 -11.02
C ALA A 125 -7.04 -14.43 -11.78
N LEU A 126 -7.85 -15.41 -12.21
CA LEU A 126 -9.16 -15.17 -12.85
C LEU A 126 -10.03 -14.19 -12.04
N GLY A 127 -10.67 -13.25 -12.76
CA GLY A 127 -11.47 -12.17 -12.19
C GLY A 127 -10.66 -10.90 -11.85
N THR A 128 -9.33 -10.91 -12.02
CA THR A 128 -8.50 -9.74 -11.69
C THR A 128 -8.79 -8.51 -12.56
N ILE A 129 -9.15 -8.68 -13.84
CA ILE A 129 -9.56 -7.56 -14.71
C ILE A 129 -10.69 -6.78 -14.05
N ASN A 130 -11.78 -7.46 -13.69
CA ASN A 130 -12.93 -6.85 -13.02
C ASN A 130 -12.54 -6.18 -11.70
N HIS A 131 -11.84 -6.91 -10.81
CA HIS A 131 -11.50 -6.37 -9.50
C HIS A 131 -10.57 -5.15 -9.58
N THR A 132 -9.60 -5.17 -10.50
CA THR A 132 -8.63 -4.09 -10.65
C THR A 132 -9.30 -2.85 -11.24
N LEU A 133 -10.08 -3.01 -12.33
CA LEU A 133 -10.80 -1.88 -12.93
C LEU A 133 -11.84 -1.27 -11.96
N LEU A 134 -12.61 -2.10 -11.23
CA LEU A 134 -13.53 -1.60 -10.20
C LEU A 134 -12.78 -0.85 -9.08
N SER A 135 -11.60 -1.33 -8.68
CA SER A 135 -10.79 -0.65 -7.67
C SER A 135 -10.29 0.71 -8.15
N ILE A 136 -9.86 0.79 -9.41
CA ILE A 136 -9.42 2.03 -10.07
C ILE A 136 -10.57 3.05 -10.16
N GLU A 137 -11.76 2.62 -10.58
CA GLU A 137 -12.94 3.50 -10.65
C GLU A 137 -13.29 4.10 -9.28
N VAL A 138 -13.23 3.29 -8.21
CA VAL A 138 -13.57 3.74 -6.86
C VAL A 138 -12.50 4.70 -6.28
N LEU A 139 -11.23 4.51 -6.62
CA LEU A 139 -10.13 5.44 -6.31
C LEU A 139 -10.31 6.78 -7.04
N ARG A 140 -10.58 6.73 -8.35
CA ARG A 140 -10.84 7.92 -9.19
C ARG A 140 -12.04 8.71 -8.73
N ALA A 141 -13.14 8.03 -8.39
CA ALA A 141 -14.34 8.66 -7.85
C ALA A 141 -14.09 9.45 -6.56
N ARG A 142 -12.99 9.18 -5.85
CA ARG A 142 -12.55 9.90 -4.65
C ARG A 142 -11.37 10.84 -4.91
N SER A 143 -10.98 11.04 -6.17
CA SER A 143 -9.82 11.84 -6.56
C SER A 143 -8.53 11.39 -5.87
N ILE A 144 -8.39 10.09 -5.60
CA ILE A 144 -7.15 9.52 -5.04
C ILE A 144 -6.21 9.21 -6.22
N PRO A 145 -5.00 9.81 -6.27
CA PRO A 145 -4.07 9.57 -7.36
C PRO A 145 -3.62 8.11 -7.38
N ILE A 146 -3.51 7.52 -8.57
CA ILE A 146 -3.00 6.16 -8.77
C ILE A 146 -1.73 6.28 -9.60
N ILE A 147 -0.61 5.87 -9.02
CA ILE A 147 0.71 6.04 -9.62
C ILE A 147 1.26 4.76 -10.22
N GLY A 148 0.65 3.61 -9.92
CA GLY A 148 1.05 2.35 -10.55
C GLY A 148 0.22 1.14 -10.13
N LEU A 149 0.33 0.08 -10.94
CA LEU A 149 -0.20 -1.25 -10.67
C LEU A 149 0.94 -2.21 -10.34
N ALA A 150 0.85 -2.90 -9.21
CA ALA A 150 1.77 -3.98 -8.85
C ALA A 150 1.05 -5.32 -9.02
N PHE A 151 1.47 -6.14 -9.98
CA PHE A 151 0.90 -7.47 -10.18
C PHE A 151 1.60 -8.52 -9.30
N ILE A 152 0.81 -9.31 -8.58
CA ILE A 152 1.28 -10.34 -7.64
C ILE A 152 0.85 -11.72 -8.17
N GLY A 153 1.85 -12.55 -8.49
CA GLY A 153 1.69 -13.90 -9.02
C GLY A 153 2.43 -14.08 -10.35
N GLU A 154 2.27 -15.24 -10.97
CA GLU A 154 2.85 -15.54 -12.29
C GLU A 154 2.30 -14.57 -13.36
N GLU A 155 3.15 -14.23 -14.32
CA GLU A 155 2.77 -13.32 -15.40
C GLU A 155 1.62 -13.88 -16.24
N VAL A 156 0.63 -13.05 -16.49
CA VAL A 156 -0.47 -13.31 -17.44
C VAL A 156 -0.55 -12.10 -18.36
N ALA A 157 0.38 -12.04 -19.32
CA ALA A 157 0.71 -10.85 -20.09
C ALA A 157 -0.51 -10.16 -20.74
N ASP A 158 -1.43 -10.93 -21.33
CA ASP A 158 -2.65 -10.40 -21.95
C ASP A 158 -3.60 -9.74 -20.94
N THR A 159 -3.77 -10.36 -19.77
CA THR A 159 -4.60 -9.82 -18.69
C THR A 159 -4.02 -8.52 -18.14
N GLN A 160 -2.70 -8.49 -17.89
CA GLN A 160 -2.03 -7.31 -17.38
C GLN A 160 -2.06 -6.16 -18.38
N ARG A 161 -1.76 -6.45 -19.65
CA ARG A 161 -1.85 -5.47 -20.75
C ARG A 161 -3.26 -4.91 -20.88
N THR A 162 -4.28 -5.77 -20.88
CA THR A 162 -5.68 -5.34 -20.95
C THR A 162 -6.01 -4.36 -19.82
N ILE A 163 -5.61 -4.65 -18.58
CA ILE A 163 -5.86 -3.76 -17.44
C ILE A 163 -5.16 -2.41 -17.64
N VAL A 164 -3.90 -2.41 -18.06
CA VAL A 164 -3.12 -1.18 -18.31
C VAL A 164 -3.77 -0.35 -19.43
N GLU A 165 -4.20 -0.97 -20.52
CA GLU A 165 -4.85 -0.28 -21.65
C GLU A 165 -6.21 0.33 -21.27
N PHE A 166 -7.07 -0.42 -20.59
CA PHE A 166 -8.38 0.09 -20.16
C PHE A 166 -8.29 1.14 -19.07
N SER A 167 -7.33 0.99 -18.16
CA SER A 167 -7.18 1.92 -17.05
C SER A 167 -6.32 3.13 -17.40
N GLY A 168 -5.33 3.02 -18.29
CA GLY A 168 -4.30 4.03 -18.47
C GLY A 168 -3.35 4.20 -17.28
N VAL A 169 -3.38 3.29 -16.30
CA VAL A 169 -2.47 3.30 -15.15
C VAL A 169 -1.23 2.45 -15.50
N PRO A 170 -0.01 2.97 -15.31
CA PRO A 170 1.21 2.21 -15.63
C PRO A 170 1.37 1.00 -14.70
N GLN A 171 1.93 -0.09 -15.23
CA GLN A 171 2.33 -1.23 -14.42
C GLN A 171 3.78 -1.10 -13.96
N LEU A 172 4.05 -1.59 -12.75
CA LEU A 172 5.41 -1.80 -12.27
C LEU A 172 6.02 -3.05 -12.89
N PRO A 173 7.35 -3.08 -13.09
CA PRO A 173 8.01 -4.27 -13.61
C PRO A 173 7.89 -5.43 -12.62
N LEU A 174 7.89 -6.65 -13.17
CA LEU A 174 7.91 -7.87 -12.37
C LEU A 174 9.22 -7.95 -11.56
N LEU A 175 9.10 -8.26 -10.28
CA LEU A 175 10.22 -8.42 -9.36
C LEU A 175 10.50 -9.91 -9.14
N ASP A 176 11.34 -10.49 -9.97
CA ASP A 176 11.77 -11.89 -9.83
C ASP A 176 13.28 -12.05 -10.13
N PRO A 177 14.14 -12.34 -9.13
CA PRO A 177 13.78 -12.50 -7.72
C PRO A 177 13.40 -11.17 -7.06
N LEU A 178 12.52 -11.22 -6.06
CA LEU A 178 12.26 -10.06 -5.20
C LEU A 178 13.46 -9.86 -4.25
N THR A 179 14.29 -8.87 -4.57
CA THR A 179 15.46 -8.47 -3.79
C THR A 179 15.41 -6.97 -3.54
N ASN A 180 16.20 -6.48 -2.59
CA ASN A 180 16.35 -5.03 -2.37
C ASN A 180 16.82 -4.29 -3.63
N GLU A 181 17.68 -4.92 -4.44
CA GLU A 181 18.22 -4.34 -5.66
C GLU A 181 17.15 -4.27 -6.76
N THR A 182 16.50 -5.39 -7.06
CA THR A 182 15.44 -5.44 -8.08
C THR A 182 14.25 -4.55 -7.71
N LEU A 183 13.90 -4.47 -6.42
CA LEU A 183 12.90 -3.53 -5.92
C LEU A 183 13.34 -2.06 -6.14
N ARG A 184 14.60 -1.72 -5.84
CA ARG A 184 15.13 -0.37 -6.09
C ARG A 184 14.99 0.02 -7.56
N GLU A 185 15.45 -0.85 -8.44
CA GLU A 185 15.46 -0.61 -9.88
C GLU A 185 14.04 -0.45 -10.42
N ALA A 186 13.11 -1.28 -9.97
CA ALA A 186 11.70 -1.19 -10.34
C ALA A 186 11.05 0.12 -9.91
N MET A 187 11.37 0.60 -8.71
CA MET A 187 10.83 1.86 -8.20
C MET A 187 11.36 3.06 -9.01
N VAL A 188 12.64 3.04 -9.39
CA VAL A 188 13.26 4.09 -10.21
C VAL A 188 12.73 4.06 -11.64
N ALA A 189 12.53 2.88 -12.22
CA ALA A 189 12.09 2.72 -13.60
C ALA A 189 10.57 2.89 -13.78
N GLY A 190 9.78 2.52 -12.75
CA GLY A 190 8.33 2.39 -12.84
C GLY A 190 7.53 3.59 -12.33
N PHE A 191 8.14 4.53 -11.61
CA PHE A 191 7.43 5.69 -11.05
C PHE A 191 7.96 7.02 -11.58
N ASP A 192 7.04 7.88 -12.00
CA ASP A 192 7.32 9.31 -12.09
C ASP A 192 7.34 9.89 -10.67
N LEU A 193 8.53 10.09 -10.13
CA LEU A 193 8.76 10.49 -8.75
C LEU A 193 8.22 11.89 -8.44
N ALA A 194 8.08 12.75 -9.46
CA ALA A 194 7.42 14.05 -9.31
C ALA A 194 5.94 13.89 -8.92
N SER A 195 5.29 12.80 -9.35
CA SER A 195 3.91 12.49 -8.97
C SER A 195 3.76 11.95 -7.54
N ILE A 196 4.85 11.44 -6.93
CA ILE A 196 4.91 10.97 -5.54
C ILE A 196 5.18 12.12 -4.58
N ALA A 197 5.87 13.16 -5.04
CA ALA A 197 6.25 14.31 -4.24
C ALA A 197 5.07 15.20 -3.81
N GLY A 198 3.87 14.98 -4.34
CA GLY A 198 2.76 15.93 -4.19
C GLY A 198 3.14 17.23 -4.88
N GLY A 199 3.15 17.22 -6.22
CA GLY A 199 3.36 18.44 -7.02
C GLY A 199 2.36 19.53 -6.63
N GLU A 200 2.85 20.77 -6.65
CA GLU A 200 2.18 22.02 -6.26
C GLU A 200 0.71 22.16 -6.67
#